data_AF-E9GRP3-F1
#
_entry.id   AF-E9GRP3-F1
#
_cell.length_a   1.000
_cell.length_b   1.000
_cell.length_c   1.000
_cell.angle_alpha   90.00
_cell.angle_beta   90.00
_cell.angle_gamma   90.00
#
_symmetry.space_group_name_H-M   'P 1'
#
loop_
_entity.id
_entity.type
_entity.pdbx_description
1 polymer ?
#
loop_
_entity_poly.entity_id
_entity_poly.type
_entity_poly.pdbx_seq_one_letter_code
_entity_poly.pdbx_strand_id
1 'polypeptide(L)'
;LLQIAFDRIILNKAHVIRNPKAGISQSVCRLRAFRRRVVTGTPVQNKELDMYSAFFVSRLIPNQLQVWKRWVDSSKAKNQRLLQLLIKTLLLRRSKDQ
;
A
#
# COMPACT_ATOMS: atom_id res chain seq x y z
N LEU A 1 -6.07 -21.55 4.69
CA LEU A 1 -6.24 -20.07 4.81
C LEU A 1 -7.05 -19.45 3.67
N LEU A 2 -6.86 -19.83 2.40
CA LEU A 2 -7.57 -19.20 1.27
C LEU A 2 -9.10 -19.43 1.25
N GLN A 3 -9.58 -20.49 1.91
CA GLN A 3 -11.01 -20.79 2.04
C GLN A 3 -11.70 -20.00 3.17
N ILE A 4 -10.93 -19.33 4.03
CA ILE A 4 -11.45 -18.57 5.17
C ILE A 4 -11.67 -17.11 4.73
N ALA A 5 -12.86 -16.58 5.02
CA ALA A 5 -13.14 -15.15 4.88
C ALA A 5 -12.89 -14.45 6.22
N PHE A 6 -11.78 -13.72 6.32
CA PHE A 6 -11.43 -12.99 7.53
C PHE A 6 -12.23 -11.67 7.64
N ASP A 7 -12.68 -11.28 8.84
CA ASP A 7 -13.15 -9.89 9.03
C ASP A 7 -11.99 -8.90 8.83
N ARG A 8 -10.80 -9.25 9.34
CA ARG A 8 -9.64 -8.36 9.30
C ARG A 8 -8.32 -9.11 9.11
N ILE A 9 -7.44 -8.53 8.30
CA ILE A 9 -6.01 -8.88 8.22
C ILE A 9 -5.20 -7.65 8.63
N ILE A 10 -4.23 -7.85 9.53
CA ILE A 10 -3.28 -6.82 9.98
C ILE A 10 -1.88 -7.28 9.63
N LEU A 11 -1.18 -6.51 8.81
CA LEU A 11 0.20 -6.78 8.43
C LEU A 11 1.14 -5.91 9.25
N ASN A 12 1.88 -6.52 10.17
CA ASN A 12 2.94 -5.86 10.90
C ASN A 12 4.24 -5.89 10.08
N LYS A 13 5.12 -4.89 10.26
CA LYS A 13 6.39 -4.75 9.54
C LYS A 13 6.22 -4.85 8.02
N ALA A 14 5.23 -4.14 7.49
CA ALA A 14 4.84 -4.24 6.09
C ALA A 14 5.92 -3.85 5.06
N HIS A 15 7.07 -3.39 5.51
CA HIS A 15 8.23 -3.24 4.64
C HIS A 15 8.68 -4.58 3.98
N VAL A 16 8.26 -5.73 4.51
CA VAL A 16 8.50 -7.07 3.91
C VAL A 16 7.76 -7.25 2.59
N ILE A 17 6.61 -6.61 2.40
CA ILE A 17 5.75 -6.74 1.20
C ILE A 17 5.97 -5.60 0.19
N ARG A 18 7.07 -4.86 0.29
CA ARG A 18 7.39 -3.72 -0.60
C ARG A 18 7.49 -4.09 -2.08
N ASN A 19 7.82 -5.34 -2.39
CA ASN A 19 7.85 -5.83 -3.76
C ASN A 19 6.50 -6.52 -4.10
N PRO A 20 5.68 -5.96 -5.00
CA PRO A 20 4.38 -6.55 -5.32
C PRO A 20 4.51 -7.86 -6.11
N LYS A 21 5.66 -8.08 -6.77
CA LYS A 21 5.96 -9.32 -7.51
C LYS A 21 6.43 -10.45 -6.59
N ALA A 22 6.83 -10.16 -5.35
CA ALA A 22 7.30 -11.19 -4.42
C ALA A 22 6.18 -12.18 -4.06
N GLY A 23 6.53 -13.46 -3.91
CA GLY A 23 5.57 -14.52 -3.59
C GLY A 23 4.79 -14.25 -2.31
N ILE A 24 5.43 -13.62 -1.31
CA ILE A 24 4.79 -13.23 -0.05
C ILE A 24 3.67 -12.21 -0.31
N SER A 25 3.97 -11.13 -1.05
CA SER A 25 3.00 -10.08 -1.38
C SER A 25 1.82 -10.65 -2.18
N GLN A 26 2.09 -11.51 -3.16
CA GLN A 26 1.05 -12.19 -3.93
C GLN A 26 0.18 -13.10 -3.05
N SER A 27 0.79 -13.83 -2.13
CA SER A 27 0.09 -14.75 -1.23
C SER A 27 -0.85 -14.00 -0.27
N VAL A 28 -0.38 -12.89 0.31
CA VAL A 28 -1.22 -12.03 1.16
C VAL A 28 -2.38 -11.43 0.37
N CYS A 29 -2.18 -11.05 -0.89
CA CYS A 29 -3.25 -10.53 -1.73
C CYS A 29 -4.38 -11.53 -1.98
N ARG A 30 -4.04 -12.82 -2.07
CA ARG A 30 -5.00 -13.92 -2.29
C ARG A 30 -5.89 -14.22 -1.08
N LEU A 31 -5.47 -13.85 0.15
CA LEU A 31 -6.29 -14.04 1.36
C LEU A 31 -7.60 -13.26 1.26
N ARG A 32 -8.73 -13.83 1.67
CA ARG A 32 -10.03 -13.13 1.62
C ARG A 32 -10.24 -12.36 2.92
N ALA A 33 -10.44 -11.04 2.85
CA ALA A 33 -10.73 -10.25 4.04
C ALA A 33 -11.59 -9.03 3.74
N PHE A 34 -12.48 -8.67 4.68
CA PHE A 34 -13.28 -7.44 4.60
C PHE A 34 -12.43 -6.19 4.86
N ARG A 35 -11.53 -6.25 5.85
CA ARG A 35 -10.67 -5.13 6.24
C ARG A 35 -9.20 -5.53 6.19
N ARG A 36 -8.37 -4.65 5.64
CA ARG A 36 -6.92 -4.86 5.55
C ARG A 36 -6.21 -3.64 6.10
N ARG A 37 -5.33 -3.84 7.07
CA ARG A 37 -4.50 -2.77 7.65
C ARG A 37 -3.03 -3.13 7.52
N VAL A 38 -2.26 -2.12 7.15
CA VAL A 38 -0.82 -2.22 6.93
C VAL A 38 -0.14 -1.34 7.99
N VAL A 39 0.71 -1.95 8.81
CA VAL A 39 1.40 -1.28 9.92
C VAL A 39 2.91 -1.42 9.69
N THR A 40 3.60 -0.29 9.63
CA THR A 40 5.05 -0.25 9.47
C THR A 40 5.66 0.88 10.28
N GLY A 41 6.71 0.57 11.06
CA GLY A 41 7.52 1.57 11.76
C GLY A 41 8.61 2.18 10.89
N THR A 42 8.99 1.50 9.79
CA THR A 42 9.90 2.05 8.79
C THR A 42 9.08 2.88 7.79
N PRO A 43 9.35 4.18 7.65
CA PRO A 43 8.61 5.02 6.74
C PRO A 43 8.77 4.46 5.33
N VAL A 44 7.66 4.39 4.60
CA VAL A 44 7.67 4.20 3.15
C VAL A 44 8.62 5.27 2.60
N GLN A 45 9.74 4.86 1.99
CA GLN A 45 10.86 5.75 1.65
C GLN A 45 10.58 6.60 0.41
N ASN A 46 9.34 7.10 0.26
CA ASN A 46 8.90 7.96 -0.84
C ASN A 46 9.19 7.44 -2.26
N LYS A 47 9.50 6.15 -2.43
CA LYS A 47 9.52 5.53 -3.76
C LYS A 47 8.07 5.22 -4.12
N GLU A 48 7.61 5.72 -5.26
CA GLU A 48 6.24 5.52 -5.78
C GLU A 48 5.82 4.04 -5.73
N LEU A 49 6.78 3.12 -5.90
CA LEU A 49 6.60 1.67 -5.81
C LEU A 49 6.35 1.13 -4.40
N ASP A 50 6.94 1.72 -3.36
CA ASP A 50 6.72 1.24 -1.99
C ASP A 50 5.30 1.57 -1.52
N MET A 51 4.77 2.73 -1.94
CA MET A 51 3.36 3.10 -1.72
C MET A 51 2.41 2.19 -2.49
N TYR A 52 2.74 1.89 -3.75
CA TYR A 52 1.96 0.97 -4.57
C TYR A 52 1.71 -0.35 -3.85
N SER A 53 2.76 -0.97 -3.29
CA SER A 53 2.64 -2.26 -2.64
C SER A 53 1.74 -2.24 -1.40
N ALA A 54 1.84 -1.18 -0.58
CA ALA A 54 0.98 -1.02 0.60
C ALA A 54 -0.51 -0.86 0.22
N PHE A 55 -0.79 -0.04 -0.79
CA PHE A 55 -2.16 0.20 -1.26
C PHE A 55 -2.72 -1.01 -2.03
N PHE A 56 -1.88 -1.69 -2.80
CA PHE A 56 -2.23 -2.91 -3.53
C PHE A 56 -2.65 -4.01 -2.56
N VAL A 57 -1.84 -4.26 -1.53
CA VAL A 57 -2.18 -5.27 -0.52
C VAL A 57 -3.42 -4.87 0.28
N SER A 58 -3.65 -3.57 0.48
CA SER A 58 -4.89 -3.06 1.09
C SER A 58 -6.12 -3.11 0.18
N ARG A 59 -5.97 -3.50 -1.10
CA ARG A 59 -7.01 -3.47 -2.15
C ARG A 59 -7.63 -2.09 -2.40
N LEU A 60 -6.89 -1.02 -2.10
CA LEU A 60 -7.35 0.36 -2.32
C LEU A 60 -7.10 0.84 -3.76
N ILE A 61 -6.21 0.17 -4.49
CA ILE A 61 -5.83 0.51 -5.85
C ILE A 61 -5.81 -0.73 -6.77
N PRO A 62 -5.89 -0.53 -8.10
CA PRO A 62 -5.82 -1.63 -9.06
C PRO A 62 -4.51 -2.42 -8.99
N ASN A 63 -4.58 -3.72 -9.30
CA ASN A 63 -3.41 -4.62 -9.45
C ASN A 63 -2.55 -4.30 -10.70
N GLN A 64 -2.73 -3.14 -11.31
CA GLN A 64 -2.02 -2.75 -12.52
C GLN A 64 -1.02 -1.66 -12.19
N LEU A 65 0.26 -2.06 -12.09
CA LEU A 65 1.35 -1.12 -11.81
C LEU A 65 1.42 0.01 -12.85
N GLN A 66 1.04 -0.26 -14.11
CA GLN A 66 1.02 0.76 -15.16
C GLN A 66 -0.01 1.86 -14.90
N VAL A 67 -1.17 1.50 -14.32
CA VAL A 67 -2.21 2.47 -13.94
C VAL A 67 -1.71 3.32 -12.78
N TRP A 68 -1.11 2.70 -11.77
CA TRP A 68 -0.50 3.41 -10.65
C TRP A 68 0.57 4.40 -11.12
N LYS A 69 1.49 3.96 -11.98
CA LYS A 69 2.51 4.83 -12.56
C LYS A 69 1.88 6.02 -13.26
N ARG A 70 0.84 5.85 -14.08
CA ARG A 70 0.15 6.98 -14.75
C ARG A 70 -0.45 7.99 -13.77
N TRP A 71 -0.93 7.54 -12.60
CA TRP A 71 -1.54 8.40 -11.58
C TRP A 71 -0.52 9.13 -10.72
N VAL A 72 0.64 8.51 -10.49
CA VAL A 72 1.61 8.98 -9.51
C VAL A 72 2.88 9.56 -10.16
N ASP A 73 3.04 9.39 -11.47
CA ASP A 73 4.16 9.91 -12.26
C ASP A 73 4.45 11.37 -11.90
N SER A 74 5.56 11.55 -11.18
CA SER A 74 5.99 12.81 -10.60
C SER A 74 6.41 13.86 -11.63
N SER A 75 6.49 13.50 -12.92
CA SER A 75 6.78 14.45 -14.01
C SER A 75 5.67 15.50 -14.21
N LYS A 76 4.45 15.24 -13.69
CA LYS A 76 3.31 16.15 -13.81
C LYS A 76 2.90 16.69 -12.45
N ALA A 77 2.86 18.02 -12.31
CA ALA A 77 2.45 18.69 -11.06
C ALA A 77 1.06 18.24 -10.54
N LYS A 78 0.12 17.95 -11.44
CA LYS A 78 -1.21 17.40 -11.10
C LYS A 78 -1.13 16.06 -10.36
N ASN A 79 -0.23 15.17 -10.79
CA ASN A 79 -0.06 13.83 -10.24
C ASN A 79 0.60 13.86 -8.85
N GLN A 80 1.55 14.78 -8.64
CA GLN A 80 2.13 15.01 -7.32
C GLN A 80 1.08 15.45 -6.29
N ARG A 81 0.13 16.31 -6.69
CA ARG A 81 -0.97 16.72 -5.82
C ARG A 81 -1.92 15.56 -5.49
N LEU A 82 -2.23 14.70 -6.47
CA LEU A 82 -3.01 13.48 -6.24
C LEU A 82 -2.30 12.54 -5.26
N LEU A 83 -1.00 12.34 -5.42
CA LEU A 83 -0.19 11.53 -4.51
C LEU A 83 -0.23 12.07 -3.08
N GLN A 84 -0.03 13.38 -2.90
CA GLN A 84 -0.12 14.01 -1.58
C GLN A 84 -1.51 13.85 -0.96
N LEU A 85 -2.58 13.94 -1.76
CA LEU A 85 -3.94 13.70 -1.30
C LEU A 85 -4.12 12.26 -0.82
N LEU A 86 -3.67 11.28 -1.60
CA LEU A 86 -3.72 9.86 -1.22
C LEU A 86 -2.94 9.57 0.06
N ILE A 87 -1.76 10.18 0.22
CA ILE A 87 -0.97 10.05 1.45
C ILE A 87 -1.75 10.62 2.63
N LYS A 88 -2.29 11.83 2.51
CA LYS A 88 -3.03 12.48 3.60
C LYS A 88 -4.31 11.75 4.00
N THR A 89 -5.00 11.10 3.05
CA THR A 89 -6.27 10.42 3.32
C THR A 89 -6.11 8.96 3.74
N LEU A 90 -5.10 8.26 3.22
CA LEU A 90 -4.94 6.82 3.43
C LEU A 90 -3.83 6.45 4.42
N LEU A 91 -2.87 7.35 4.69
CA LEU A 91 -1.75 7.09 5.59
C LEU A 91 -1.87 7.94 6.85
N LEU A 92 -1.87 7.27 8.01
CA LEU A 92 -1.69 7.91 9.30
C LEU A 92 -0.22 7.75 9.72
N ARG A 93 0.50 8.86 9.87
CA ARG A 93 1.86 8.91 10.39
C ARG A 93 1.93 9.91 11.53
N ARG A 94 2.48 9.49 12.67
CA ARG A 94 2.81 10.36 13.81
C ARG A 94 4.33 10.33 14.03
N SER A 95 4.93 11.48 14.32
CA SER A 95 6.30 11.61 14.82
C SER A 95 6.30 11.60 16.35
N LYS A 96 7.42 11.26 16.99
CA LYS A 96 7.55 11.32 18.45
C LYS A 96 7.67 12.75 19.00
N ASP A 97 8.07 13.70 18.16
CA ASP A 97 8.18 15.12 18.53
C ASP A 97 6.83 15.86 18.53
N GLN A 98 5.71 15.11 18.51
CA GLN A 98 4.34 15.58 18.68
C GLN A 98 3.57 14.66 19.63
#